data_AF-A0A7L2VMX9-F1
#
_entry.id   AF-A0A7L2VMX9-F1
#
_cell.length_a   1.000
_cell.length_b   1.000
_cell.length_c   1.000
_cell.angle_alpha   90.00
_cell.angle_beta   90.00
_cell.angle_gamma   90.00
#
_symmetry.space_group_name_H-M   'P 1'
#
loop_
_entity.id
_entity.type
_entity.pdbx_description
1 polymer ?
#
loop_
_entity_poly.entity_id
_entity_poly.type
_entity_poly.pdbx_seq_one_letter_code
_entity_poly.pdbx_strand_id
1 'polypeptide(L)'
;EEEEDGERPAKPMYLKDYERKVVLEKEGKYVDEEDEEDEKVAAERRNVGSGPGGGSMCDPHKSLFRPFVADSDEEEEEEEGEGSALLRRRNKTAEEKQEEEDYIRWLKGQEEAPQEPLQDLVPLQQFWTDPALDPGERFLRDYLLNQGYRDDEEEE
;
A
#
# COMPACT_ATOMS: atom_id res chain seq x y z
N GLU A 1 -7.52 -30.75 54.73
CA GLU A 1 -8.34 -29.83 53.92
C GLU A 1 -8.12 -30.27 52.48
N GLU A 2 -9.08 -31.02 51.94
CA GLU A 2 -9.10 -31.40 50.52
C GLU A 2 -9.85 -30.26 49.81
N GLU A 3 -9.13 -29.50 48.99
CA GLU A 3 -9.75 -28.48 48.14
C GLU A 3 -10.35 -29.19 46.92
N GLU A 4 -11.68 -29.19 46.82
CA GLU A 4 -12.40 -29.58 45.61
C GLU A 4 -12.11 -28.54 44.51
N ASP A 5 -11.26 -28.91 43.54
CA ASP A 5 -11.11 -28.16 42.29
C ASP A 5 -12.40 -28.33 41.46
N GLY A 6 -13.36 -27.44 41.73
CA GLY A 6 -14.58 -27.32 40.94
C GLY A 6 -14.25 -27.02 39.48
N GLU A 7 -14.50 -27.99 38.62
CA GLU A 7 -14.31 -27.89 37.17
C GLU A 7 -15.25 -26.81 36.61
N ARG A 8 -14.71 -25.62 36.36
CA ARG A 8 -15.49 -24.51 35.78
C ARG A 8 -15.97 -24.96 34.40
N PRO A 9 -17.24 -24.72 34.02
CA PRO A 9 -17.72 -25.12 32.71
C PRO A 9 -16.82 -24.53 31.63
N ALA A 10 -16.23 -25.40 30.82
CA ALA A 10 -15.32 -25.01 29.76
C ALA A 10 -16.03 -23.99 28.86
N LYS A 11 -15.40 -22.83 28.67
CA LYS A 11 -15.92 -21.83 27.74
C LYS A 11 -16.08 -22.49 26.37
N PRO A 12 -17.22 -22.31 25.68
CA PRO A 12 -17.37 -22.86 24.35
C PRO A 12 -16.24 -22.31 23.47
N MET A 13 -15.51 -23.22 22.81
CA MET A 13 -14.51 -22.83 21.83
C MET A 13 -15.23 -22.33 20.59
N TYR A 14 -14.87 -21.14 20.11
CA TYR A 14 -15.33 -20.63 18.84
C TYR A 14 -14.38 -21.07 17.73
N LEU A 15 -14.85 -21.03 16.47
CA LEU A 15 -14.04 -21.38 15.30
C LEU A 15 -12.70 -20.62 15.27
N LYS A 16 -12.75 -19.32 15.62
CA LYS A 16 -11.54 -18.46 15.75
C LYS A 16 -10.57 -18.92 16.83
N ASP A 17 -11.05 -19.57 17.88
CA ASP A 17 -10.19 -20.11 18.94
C ASP A 17 -9.46 -21.36 18.46
N TYR A 18 -10.12 -22.18 17.64
CA TYR A 18 -9.47 -23.31 16.98
C TYR A 18 -8.41 -22.84 15.97
N GLU A 19 -8.72 -21.87 15.11
CA GLU A 19 -7.76 -21.29 14.17
C GLU A 19 -6.51 -20.75 14.88
N ARG A 20 -6.70 -19.95 15.93
CA ARG A 20 -5.60 -19.43 16.75
C ARG A 20 -4.80 -20.55 17.42
N LYS A 21 -5.46 -21.61 17.88
CA LYS A 21 -4.80 -22.77 18.49
C LYS A 21 -3.97 -23.54 17.45
N VAL A 22 -4.46 -23.70 16.24
CA VAL A 22 -3.74 -24.33 15.13
C VAL A 22 -2.48 -23.53 14.76
N VAL A 23 -2.58 -22.19 14.71
CA VAL A 23 -1.43 -21.33 14.43
C VAL A 23 -0.37 -21.39 15.54
N LEU A 24 -0.79 -21.36 16.82
CA LEU A 24 0.13 -21.32 17.95
C LEU A 24 0.74 -22.68 18.32
N GLU A 25 -0.05 -23.75 18.27
CA GLU A 25 0.37 -25.08 18.76
C GLU A 25 0.78 -26.02 17.62
N LYS A 26 0.19 -25.85 16.42
CA LYS A 26 0.42 -26.74 15.26
C LYS A 26 1.16 -26.06 14.10
N GLU A 27 1.79 -24.92 14.34
CA GLU A 27 2.51 -24.13 13.33
C GLU A 27 1.67 -23.80 12.08
N GLY A 28 0.34 -23.75 12.23
CA GLY A 28 -0.58 -23.52 11.12
C GLY A 28 -0.94 -24.75 10.29
N LYS A 29 -0.46 -25.96 10.64
CA LYS A 29 -0.79 -27.22 9.94
C LYS A 29 -2.08 -27.83 10.46
N TYR A 30 -3.04 -28.05 9.55
CA TYR A 30 -4.26 -28.78 9.87
C TYR A 30 -4.01 -30.29 9.76
N VAL A 31 -4.73 -31.07 10.56
CA VAL A 31 -4.56 -32.55 10.63
C VAL A 31 -4.91 -33.22 9.29
N ASP A 32 -5.68 -32.55 8.45
CA ASP A 32 -6.08 -33.02 7.11
C ASP A 32 -5.01 -32.75 6.04
N GLU A 33 -3.93 -32.03 6.36
CA GLU A 33 -2.82 -31.68 5.44
C GLU A 33 -1.62 -32.64 5.56
N GLU A 34 -1.80 -33.82 6.19
CA GLU A 34 -0.75 -34.84 6.38
C GLU A 34 -0.52 -35.75 5.15
N ASP A 35 -1.21 -35.53 4.03
CA ASP A 35 -1.00 -36.31 2.80
C ASP A 35 0.22 -35.76 2.02
N GLU A 36 1.17 -36.63 1.64
CA GLU A 36 2.47 -36.25 1.05
C GLU A 36 2.34 -35.45 -0.27
N GLU A 37 1.17 -35.51 -0.93
CA GLU A 37 0.87 -34.70 -2.12
C GLU A 37 0.68 -33.21 -1.79
N ASP A 38 0.20 -32.87 -0.59
CA ASP A 38 -0.07 -31.51 -0.16
C ASP A 38 1.20 -30.76 0.28
N GLU A 39 2.27 -31.47 0.66
CA GLU A 39 3.54 -30.82 1.00
C GLU A 39 4.22 -30.21 -0.24
N LYS A 40 4.09 -30.85 -1.41
CA LYS A 40 4.51 -30.29 -2.70
C LYS A 40 3.69 -29.05 -3.07
N VAL A 41 2.37 -29.09 -2.87
CA VAL A 41 1.49 -27.96 -3.19
C VAL A 41 1.69 -26.81 -2.20
N ALA A 42 1.94 -27.12 -0.94
CA ALA A 42 2.30 -26.15 0.10
C ALA A 42 3.69 -25.54 -0.13
N ALA A 43 4.67 -26.33 -0.58
CA ALA A 43 5.98 -25.84 -0.99
C ALA A 43 5.91 -24.95 -2.24
N GLU A 44 5.09 -25.33 -3.24
CA GLU A 44 4.82 -24.51 -4.42
C GLU A 44 4.15 -23.18 -4.00
N ARG A 45 3.19 -23.21 -3.07
CA ARG A 45 2.55 -22.01 -2.50
C ARG A 45 3.50 -21.14 -1.67
N ARG A 46 4.43 -21.73 -0.93
CA ARG A 46 5.52 -20.97 -0.24
C ARG A 46 6.47 -20.34 -1.26
N ASN A 47 6.72 -21.00 -2.39
CA ASN A 47 7.59 -20.50 -3.45
C ASN A 47 6.90 -19.43 -4.31
N VAL A 48 5.56 -19.41 -4.38
CA VAL A 48 4.76 -18.33 -5.00
C VAL A 48 4.89 -17.01 -4.23
N GLY A 49 5.23 -17.04 -2.94
CA GLY A 49 5.59 -15.85 -2.16
C GLY A 49 6.92 -15.21 -2.55
N SER A 50 7.74 -15.90 -3.37
CA SER A 50 9.00 -15.39 -3.95
C SER A 50 8.91 -15.17 -5.47
N GLY A 51 7.69 -15.01 -6.00
CA GLY A 51 7.50 -14.48 -7.36
C GLY A 51 8.01 -13.02 -7.47
N PRO A 52 8.25 -12.52 -8.69
CA PRO A 52 8.65 -11.12 -8.90
C PRO A 52 7.67 -10.22 -8.15
N GLY A 53 8.18 -9.38 -7.25
CA GLY A 53 7.36 -8.51 -6.41
C GLY A 53 6.31 -7.78 -7.25
N GLY A 54 5.13 -7.55 -6.66
CA GLY A 54 3.89 -7.15 -7.37
C GLY A 54 3.99 -6.00 -8.38
N GLY A 55 5.09 -5.23 -8.44
CA GLY A 55 5.37 -4.30 -9.54
C GLY A 55 5.67 -4.95 -10.88
N SER A 56 6.39 -6.08 -10.93
CA SER A 56 6.88 -6.67 -12.20
C SER A 56 5.77 -7.32 -13.04
N MET A 57 4.69 -7.80 -12.42
CA MET A 57 3.55 -8.35 -13.15
C MET A 57 2.60 -7.26 -13.65
N CYS A 58 2.68 -6.02 -13.13
CA CYS A 58 1.81 -4.92 -13.53
C CYS A 58 2.19 -4.30 -14.88
N ASP A 59 3.45 -4.36 -15.29
CA ASP A 59 3.94 -3.67 -16.49
C ASP A 59 3.30 -4.18 -17.79
N PRO A 60 3.12 -5.51 -18.01
CA PRO A 60 2.38 -6.01 -19.17
C PRO A 60 0.94 -5.51 -19.18
N HIS A 61 0.26 -5.50 -18.02
CA HIS A 61 -1.13 -5.02 -17.94
C HIS A 61 -1.24 -3.53 -18.27
N LYS A 62 -0.31 -2.69 -17.80
CA LYS A 62 -0.30 -1.26 -18.10
C LYS A 62 -0.16 -0.97 -19.60
N SER A 63 0.65 -1.77 -20.32
CA SER A 63 0.80 -1.62 -21.78
C SER A 63 -0.49 -1.89 -22.56
N LEU A 64 -1.35 -2.81 -22.06
CA LEU A 64 -2.65 -3.10 -22.67
C LEU A 64 -3.62 -1.92 -22.54
N PHE A 65 -3.51 -1.11 -21.49
CA PHE A 65 -4.39 0.04 -21.25
C PHE A 65 -3.93 1.33 -21.93
N ARG A 66 -2.63 1.47 -22.25
CA ARG A 66 -2.06 2.64 -22.95
C ARG A 66 -2.85 3.09 -24.20
N PRO A 67 -3.21 2.21 -25.16
CA PRO A 67 -3.94 2.64 -26.36
C PRO A 67 -5.39 3.08 -26.08
N PHE A 68 -5.91 2.85 -24.88
CA PHE A 68 -7.27 3.24 -24.48
C PHE A 68 -7.31 4.55 -23.68
N VAL A 69 -6.16 5.05 -23.21
CA VAL A 69 -6.06 6.32 -22.48
C VAL A 69 -5.84 7.45 -23.48
N ALA A 70 -6.64 8.50 -23.40
CA ALA A 70 -6.41 9.73 -24.16
C ALA A 70 -5.10 10.39 -23.69
N ASP A 71 -4.16 10.63 -24.61
CA ASP A 71 -3.02 11.50 -24.35
C ASP A 71 -3.55 12.94 -24.27
N SER A 72 -3.66 13.45 -23.04
CA SER A 72 -4.28 14.73 -22.72
C SER A 72 -3.28 15.89 -22.70
N ASP A 73 -2.11 15.71 -23.32
CA ASP A 73 -0.99 16.67 -23.32
C ASP A 73 -1.00 17.59 -24.55
N GLU A 74 -1.98 17.44 -25.44
CA GLU A 74 -2.19 18.33 -26.57
C GLU A 74 -3.22 19.39 -26.14
N GLU A 75 -2.71 20.50 -25.62
CA GLU A 75 -3.48 21.73 -25.43
C GLU A 75 -3.95 22.25 -26.80
N GLU A 76 -5.06 21.77 -27.35
CA GLU A 76 -5.75 22.52 -28.40
C GLU A 76 -7.24 22.18 -28.49
N GLU A 77 -8.01 23.22 -28.19
CA GLU A 77 -9.32 23.61 -28.71
C GLU A 77 -10.49 22.62 -28.68
N GLU A 78 -11.60 23.16 -28.13
CA GLU A 78 -12.96 22.64 -28.26
C GLU A 78 -13.32 22.39 -29.75
N GLU A 79 -13.09 21.18 -30.23
CA GLU A 79 -13.79 20.66 -31.40
C GLU A 79 -14.49 19.36 -31.02
N GLU A 80 -15.81 19.33 -31.20
CA GLU A 80 -16.66 18.14 -31.11
C GLU A 80 -16.17 17.09 -32.13
N GLY A 81 -15.13 16.34 -31.77
CA GLY A 81 -14.50 15.33 -32.58
C GLY A 81 -14.36 14.03 -31.79
N GLU A 82 -14.94 12.98 -32.34
CA GLU A 82 -14.99 11.60 -31.86
C GLU A 82 -13.58 10.99 -31.66
N GLY A 83 -12.89 11.37 -30.59
CA GLY A 83 -11.55 10.92 -30.24
C GLY A 83 -11.55 9.53 -29.58
N SER A 84 -10.82 8.60 -30.17
CA SER A 84 -10.81 7.13 -30.01
C SER A 84 -10.47 6.51 -28.64
N ALA A 85 -10.56 7.25 -27.53
CA ALA A 85 -10.13 6.78 -26.20
C ALA A 85 -11.31 6.40 -25.29
N LEU A 86 -11.33 5.14 -24.82
CA LEU A 86 -12.32 4.65 -23.84
C LEU A 86 -12.10 5.23 -22.44
N LEU A 87 -10.86 5.56 -22.10
CA LEU A 87 -10.46 6.07 -20.78
C LEU A 87 -9.96 7.52 -20.94
N ARG A 88 -10.52 8.42 -20.13
CA ARG A 88 -10.07 9.81 -20.04
C ARG A 88 -9.32 10.03 -18.73
N ARG A 89 -8.20 10.74 -18.80
CA ARG A 89 -7.48 11.16 -17.59
C ARG A 89 -8.36 12.12 -16.79
N ARG A 90 -8.50 11.88 -15.49
CA ARG A 90 -9.16 12.84 -14.60
C ARG A 90 -8.19 13.97 -14.29
N ASN A 91 -8.54 15.19 -14.68
CA ASN A 91 -7.81 16.39 -14.24
C ASN A 91 -8.17 16.67 -12.77
N LYS A 92 -7.14 16.81 -11.92
CA LYS A 92 -7.33 17.18 -10.50
C LYS A 92 -7.97 18.55 -10.42
N THR A 93 -8.95 18.73 -9.54
CA THR A 93 -9.54 20.04 -9.27
C THR A 93 -8.54 20.95 -8.56
N ALA A 94 -8.78 22.26 -8.55
CA ALA A 94 -7.92 23.21 -7.84
C ALA A 94 -7.85 22.91 -6.33
N GLU A 95 -8.98 22.50 -5.74
CA GLU A 95 -9.07 22.08 -4.33
C GLU A 95 -8.21 20.85 -4.05
N GLU A 96 -8.29 19.80 -4.87
CA GLU A 96 -7.48 18.59 -4.70
C GLU A 96 -5.98 18.87 -4.81
N LYS A 97 -5.57 19.77 -5.71
CA LYS A 97 -4.15 20.18 -5.81
C LYS A 97 -3.69 20.87 -4.52
N GLN A 98 -4.53 21.75 -3.97
CA GLN A 98 -4.23 22.45 -2.72
C GLN A 98 -4.15 21.49 -1.54
N GLU A 99 -5.10 20.56 -1.40
CA GLU A 99 -5.08 19.53 -0.34
C GLU A 99 -3.82 18.65 -0.42
N GLU A 100 -3.37 18.31 -1.63
CA GLU A 100 -2.13 17.57 -1.83
C GLU A 100 -0.90 18.38 -1.42
N GLU A 101 -0.84 19.68 -1.76
CA GLU A 101 0.24 20.56 -1.32
C GLU A 101 0.30 20.69 0.19
N ASP A 102 -0.85 20.87 0.83
CA ASP A 102 -0.98 20.97 2.29
C ASP A 102 -0.60 19.65 2.96
N TYR A 103 -0.98 18.50 2.39
CA TYR A 103 -0.55 17.18 2.85
C TYR A 103 0.98 16.99 2.73
N ILE A 104 1.58 17.45 1.63
CA ILE A 104 3.04 17.40 1.44
C ILE A 104 3.76 18.31 2.45
N ARG A 105 3.25 19.52 2.70
CA ARG A 105 3.78 20.45 3.71
C ARG A 105 3.70 19.87 5.12
N TRP A 106 2.59 19.22 5.43
CA TRP A 106 2.39 18.51 6.68
C TRP A 106 3.38 17.34 6.85
N LEU A 107 3.59 16.52 5.81
CA LEU A 107 4.58 15.43 5.84
C LEU A 107 6.02 15.92 6.07
N LYS A 108 6.36 17.11 5.59
CA LYS A 108 7.66 17.76 5.82
C LYS A 108 7.80 18.37 7.23
N GLY A 109 6.73 18.42 8.00
CA GLY A 109 6.70 19.08 9.31
C GLY A 109 6.81 20.60 9.25
N GLN A 110 6.50 21.23 8.11
CA GLN A 110 6.58 22.68 7.92
C GLN A 110 5.31 23.43 8.38
N GLU A 111 4.22 22.71 8.65
CA GLU A 111 2.91 23.26 9.02
C GLU A 111 2.39 22.64 10.32
N GLU A 112 1.47 23.36 10.98
CA GLU A 112 0.80 22.89 12.19
C GLU A 112 -0.09 21.68 11.87
N ALA A 113 -0.04 20.65 12.74
CA ALA A 113 -0.76 19.41 12.50
C ALA A 113 -2.27 19.67 12.33
N PRO A 114 -2.97 18.90 11.46
CA PRO A 114 -4.41 18.99 11.35
C PRO A 114 -5.06 18.76 12.71
N GLN A 115 -6.27 19.32 12.92
CA GLN A 115 -6.99 19.24 14.19
C GLN A 115 -7.11 17.79 14.72
N GLU A 116 -7.17 16.81 13.82
CA GLU A 116 -7.01 15.40 14.16
C GLU A 116 -5.88 14.77 13.35
N PRO A 117 -4.71 14.47 13.96
CA PRO A 117 -3.69 13.67 13.30
C PRO A 117 -4.24 12.26 13.11
N LEU A 118 -4.10 11.73 11.89
CA LEU A 118 -4.22 10.30 11.66
C LEU A 118 -3.14 9.61 12.51
N GLN A 119 -3.54 9.03 13.65
CA GLN A 119 -2.62 8.45 14.63
C GLN A 119 -1.64 7.45 13.99
N ASP A 120 -2.11 6.76 12.94
CA ASP A 120 -1.33 5.80 12.17
C ASP A 120 -0.20 6.44 11.34
N LEU A 121 -0.31 7.71 10.96
CA LEU A 121 0.68 8.41 10.14
C LEU A 121 1.72 9.20 10.96
N VAL A 122 1.47 9.41 12.25
CA VAL A 122 2.40 10.13 13.16
C VAL A 122 3.81 9.50 13.16
N PRO A 123 3.98 8.16 13.24
CA PRO A 123 5.31 7.55 13.20
C PRO A 123 6.05 7.81 11.89
N LEU A 124 5.32 7.83 10.76
CA LEU A 124 5.90 8.09 9.45
C LEU A 124 6.33 9.55 9.32
N GLN A 125 5.50 10.49 9.77
CA GLN A 125 5.83 11.91 9.78
C GLN A 125 7.10 12.18 10.61
N GLN A 126 7.19 11.59 11.81
CA GLN A 126 8.37 11.73 12.66
C GLN A 126 9.62 11.17 11.99
N PHE A 127 9.50 10.02 11.32
CA PHE A 127 10.61 9.45 10.55
C PHE A 127 11.03 10.39 9.43
N TRP A 128 10.13 10.93 8.60
CA TRP A 128 10.51 11.75 7.44
C TRP A 128 11.00 13.17 7.78
N THR A 129 10.66 13.65 8.98
CA THR A 129 11.04 14.98 9.49
C THR A 129 12.42 14.98 10.17
N ASP A 130 12.98 13.82 10.53
CA ASP A 130 14.25 13.74 11.26
C ASP A 130 15.44 14.22 10.39
N PRO A 131 16.27 15.18 10.86
CA PRO A 131 17.46 15.62 10.14
C PRO A 131 18.55 14.54 10.02
N ALA A 132 18.49 13.47 10.82
CA ALA A 132 19.46 12.38 10.82
C ALA A 132 19.14 11.24 9.83
N LEU A 133 18.25 11.47 8.85
CA LEU A 133 17.88 10.46 7.86
C LEU A 133 19.07 9.98 7.05
N ASP A 134 19.03 8.69 6.70
CA ASP A 134 19.98 8.09 5.77
C ASP A 134 19.97 8.84 4.42
N PRO A 135 21.13 9.02 3.75
CA PRO A 135 21.19 9.71 2.47
C PRO A 135 20.21 9.17 1.42
N GLY A 136 19.93 7.86 1.40
CA GLY A 136 18.94 7.27 0.51
C GLY A 136 17.51 7.70 0.83
N GLU A 137 17.13 7.71 2.11
CA GLU A 137 15.81 8.16 2.56
C GLU A 137 15.63 9.66 2.38
N ARG A 138 16.68 10.46 2.61
CA ARG A 138 16.66 11.90 2.29
C ARG A 138 16.43 12.13 0.80
N PHE A 139 17.13 11.37 -0.04
CA PHE A 139 16.94 11.43 -1.48
C PHE A 139 15.50 11.06 -1.85
N LEU A 140 14.94 9.97 -1.31
CA LEU A 140 13.56 9.56 -1.60
C LEU A 140 12.54 10.60 -1.14
N ARG A 141 12.74 11.18 0.05
CA ARG A 141 11.91 12.28 0.56
C ARG A 141 11.93 13.46 -0.41
N ASP A 142 13.11 13.91 -0.80
CA ASP A 142 13.25 15.05 -1.69
C ASP A 142 12.76 14.72 -3.11
N TYR A 143 12.97 13.49 -3.58
CA TYR A 143 12.48 13.00 -4.86
C TYR A 143 10.95 13.01 -4.90
N LEU A 144 10.29 12.39 -3.93
CA LEU A 144 8.84 12.23 -3.94
C LEU A 144 8.11 13.54 -3.57
N LEU A 145 8.61 14.28 -2.58
CA LEU A 145 7.92 15.45 -2.01
C LEU A 145 8.41 16.80 -2.53
N ASN A 146 9.67 16.91 -2.97
CA ASN A 146 10.19 18.15 -3.57
C ASN A 146 10.27 18.06 -5.08
N GLN A 147 10.02 16.87 -5.67
CA GLN A 147 10.09 16.65 -7.11
C GLN A 147 11.42 17.14 -7.70
N GLY A 148 12.52 17.15 -6.93
CA GLY A 148 13.81 17.74 -7.32
C GLY A 148 14.54 16.98 -8.43
N TYR A 149 13.87 16.01 -9.05
CA TYR A 149 14.29 15.31 -10.26
C TYR A 149 13.63 15.89 -11.53
N ARG A 150 12.57 16.68 -11.39
CA ARG A 150 12.05 17.48 -12.49
C ARG A 150 13.08 18.58 -12.67
N ASP A 151 13.88 18.48 -13.72
CA ASP A 151 14.60 19.64 -14.20
C ASP A 151 13.54 20.71 -14.51
N ASP A 152 13.72 21.93 -13.97
CA ASP A 152 12.90 23.10 -14.27
C ASP A 152 13.14 23.54 -15.73
N GLU A 153 12.89 22.66 -16.71
CA GLU A 153 12.95 22.96 -18.15
C GLU A 153 11.68 23.66 -18.66
N GLU A 154 10.75 24.05 -17.77
CA GLU A 154 9.51 24.76 -18.10
C GLU A 154 9.52 26.28 -17.79
N GLU A 155 10.68 26.90 -17.57
CA GLU A 155 10.82 28.37 -17.56
C GLU A 155 12.01 28.84 -18.41
N GLU A 156 11.89 28.77 -19.75
CA GLU A 156 12.55 29.73 -20.67
C GLU A 156 11.72 29.99 -21.95
#